data_AF-A0A2S6G7L2-F1
#
_entry.id   AF-A0A2S6G7L2-F1
#
_cell.length_a   1.000
_cell.length_b   1.000
_cell.length_c   1.000
_cell.angle_alpha   90.00
_cell.angle_beta   90.00
_cell.angle_gamma   90.00
#
_symmetry.space_group_name_H-M   'P 1'
#
loop_
_entity.id
_entity.type
_entity.pdbx_description
1 polymer ?
#
loop_
_entity_poly.entity_id
_entity_poly.type
_entity_poly.pdbx_seq_one_letter_code
_entity_poly.pdbx_strand_id
1 'polypeptide(L)'
;MAISFDNALGIHEHALQARVKRAEVLANNLANADTPGYKARDIDFQAMMQKAQNSMSGFNMSTTNSVTWIPPALAPMAICFTVRRISRPSMAIP
;
A
#
# COMPACT_ATOMS: atom_id res chain seq x y z
N MET A 1 12.82 -12.18 -27.14
CA MET A 1 11.76 -11.38 -26.50
C MET A 1 12.42 -10.26 -25.72
N ALA A 2 12.25 -9.02 -26.14
CA ALA A 2 12.71 -7.86 -25.38
C ALA A 2 11.63 -7.56 -24.31
N ILE A 3 12.00 -7.71 -23.05
CA ILE A 3 11.13 -7.35 -21.93
C ILE A 3 10.99 -5.84 -22.03
N SER A 4 9.79 -5.34 -22.35
CA SER A 4 9.53 -3.91 -22.44
C SER A 4 9.63 -3.32 -21.03
N PHE A 5 10.78 -2.71 -20.74
CA PHE A 5 11.11 -2.08 -19.46
C PHE A 5 10.05 -1.06 -19.01
N ASP A 6 9.38 -0.43 -19.98
CA ASP A 6 8.28 0.52 -19.80
C ASP A 6 7.09 -0.08 -19.01
N ASN A 7 6.66 -1.31 -19.37
CA ASN A 7 5.59 -2.01 -18.67
C ASN A 7 6.05 -2.64 -17.34
N ALA A 8 7.32 -3.05 -17.25
CA ALA A 8 7.88 -3.65 -16.04
C ALA A 8 8.12 -2.61 -14.93
N LEU A 9 8.39 -1.35 -15.30
CA LEU A 9 8.76 -0.28 -14.36
C LEU A 9 7.65 0.75 -14.10
N GLY A 10 6.45 0.62 -14.70
CA GLY A 10 5.43 1.68 -14.69
C GLY A 10 5.24 2.45 -13.37
N ILE A 11 5.09 1.77 -12.21
CA ILE A 11 4.99 2.46 -10.91
C ILE A 11 6.35 2.85 -10.29
N HIS A 12 7.41 2.14 -10.67
CA HIS A 12 8.74 2.27 -10.08
C HIS A 12 9.41 3.58 -10.47
N GLU A 13 9.18 4.06 -11.69
CA GLU A 13 9.69 5.37 -12.11
C GLU A 13 9.09 6.50 -11.26
N HIS A 14 7.77 6.49 -11.08
CA HIS A 14 7.10 7.45 -10.21
C HIS A 14 7.51 7.33 -8.74
N ALA A 15 7.73 6.11 -8.25
CA ALA A 15 8.25 5.88 -6.90
C ALA A 15 9.67 6.44 -6.73
N LEU A 16 10.54 6.25 -7.73
CA LEU A 16 11.90 6.78 -7.71
C LEU A 16 11.90 8.31 -7.73
N GLN A 17 11.10 8.93 -8.61
CA GLN A 17 10.94 10.38 -8.66
C GLN A 17 10.40 10.96 -7.34
N ALA A 18 9.40 10.31 -6.73
CA ALA A 18 8.88 10.74 -5.44
C ALA A 18 9.92 10.64 -4.31
N ARG A 19 10.79 9.63 -4.37
CA ARG A 19 11.93 9.49 -3.43
C ARG A 19 12.96 10.60 -3.61
N VAL A 20 13.30 10.95 -4.86
CA VAL A 20 14.23 12.06 -5.17
C VAL A 20 13.68 13.38 -4.61
N LYS A 21 12.42 13.70 -4.90
CA LYS A 21 11.77 14.91 -4.36
C LYS A 21 11.81 14.97 -2.83
N ARG A 22 11.64 13.84 -2.15
CA ARG A 22 11.69 13.81 -0.69
C ARG A 22 13.10 14.06 -0.18
N ALA A 23 14.09 13.46 -0.84
CA ALA A 23 15.49 13.70 -0.50
C ALA A 23 15.88 15.18 -0.67
N GLU A 24 15.39 15.86 -1.70
CA GLU A 24 15.59 17.31 -1.89
C GLU A 24 15.00 18.13 -0.75
N VAL A 25 13.78 17.82 -0.33
CA VAL A 25 13.12 18.50 0.79
C VAL A 25 13.87 18.26 2.10
N LEU A 26 14.28 17.02 2.35
CA LEU A 26 15.09 16.68 3.53
C LEU A 26 16.46 17.36 3.51
N ALA A 27 17.12 17.43 2.35
CA ALA A 27 18.40 18.11 2.20
C ALA A 27 18.25 19.63 2.45
N ASN A 28 17.17 20.23 1.95
CA ASN A 28 16.88 21.64 2.20
C ASN A 28 16.59 21.91 3.68
N ASN A 29 15.85 21.00 4.35
CA ASN A 29 15.63 21.09 5.78
C ASN A 29 16.94 20.99 6.57
N LEU A 30 17.83 20.07 6.18
CA LEU A 30 19.12 19.87 6.84
C LEU A 30 20.04 21.08 6.64
N ALA A 31 20.07 21.63 5.42
CA ALA A 31 20.88 22.81 5.10
C ALA A 31 20.47 24.06 5.90
N ASN A 32 19.20 24.14 6.30
CA ASN A 32 18.67 25.27 7.07
C ASN A 32 18.31 24.89 8.52
N ALA A 33 18.65 23.68 8.96
CA ALA A 33 18.28 23.20 10.30
C ALA A 33 18.81 24.11 11.41
N ASP A 34 19.97 24.72 11.17
CA ASP A 34 20.65 25.61 12.11
C ASP A 34 20.26 27.09 11.94
N THR A 35 19.29 27.41 11.07
CA THR A 35 18.79 28.78 10.90
C THR A 35 17.61 29.07 11.86
N PRO A 36 17.72 30.06 12.77
CA PRO A 36 16.63 30.40 13.69
C PRO A 36 15.35 30.75 12.94
N GLY A 37 14.22 30.17 13.36
CA GLY A 37 12.91 30.43 12.75
C GLY A 37 12.57 29.61 11.50
N TYR A 38 13.46 28.71 11.06
CA TYR A 38 13.18 27.83 9.92
C TYR A 38 12.15 26.75 10.23
N LYS A 39 11.21 26.53 9.30
CA LYS A 39 10.17 25.50 9.41
C LYS A 39 10.44 24.39 8.40
N ALA A 40 10.75 23.20 8.91
CA ALA A 40 10.92 22.02 8.08
C ALA A 40 9.65 21.69 7.31
N ARG A 41 9.80 21.31 6.03
CA ARG A 41 8.71 20.82 5.18
C ARG A 41 8.89 19.32 4.97
N ASP A 42 7.80 18.56 4.85
CA ASP A 42 7.87 17.18 4.36
C ASP A 42 6.84 17.00 3.24
N ILE A 43 7.10 16.03 2.37
CA ILE A 43 6.17 15.63 1.32
C ILE A 43 5.64 14.23 1.62
N ASP A 44 4.32 14.08 1.52
CA ASP A 44 3.68 12.79 1.73
C ASP A 44 3.87 11.88 0.50
N PHE A 45 4.85 11.00 0.60
CA PHE A 45 5.15 9.98 -0.40
C PHE A 45 3.95 9.06 -0.66
N GLN A 46 3.20 8.71 0.37
CA GLN A 46 2.06 7.79 0.25
C GLN A 46 0.95 8.43 -0.58
N ALA A 47 0.64 9.70 -0.34
CA ALA A 47 -0.34 10.44 -1.14
C ALA A 47 0.10 10.58 -2.61
N MET A 48 1.38 10.83 -2.88
CA MET A 48 1.89 10.92 -4.25
C MET A 48 1.88 9.56 -4.97
N MET A 49 2.25 8.49 -4.28
CA MET A 49 2.23 7.13 -4.83
C MET A 49 0.80 6.66 -5.07
N GLN A 50 -0.14 6.94 -4.17
CA GLN A 50 -1.57 6.63 -4.38
C GLN A 50 -2.14 7.36 -5.59
N LYS A 51 -1.76 8.62 -5.81
CA LYS A 51 -2.15 9.36 -7.02
C LYS A 51 -1.58 8.73 -8.29
N ALA A 52 -0.29 8.39 -8.30
CA ALA A 52 0.36 7.73 -9.43
C ALA A 52 -0.24 6.32 -9.71
N GLN A 53 -0.51 5.56 -8.65
CA GLN A 53 -1.17 4.25 -8.73
C GLN A 53 -2.58 4.39 -9.30
N ASN A 54 -3.38 5.36 -8.82
CA ASN A 54 -4.74 5.57 -9.29
C ASN A 54 -4.78 6.04 -10.76
N SER A 55 -3.78 6.81 -11.21
CA SER A 55 -3.60 7.16 -12.63
C SER A 55 -3.33 5.94 -13.51
N MET A 56 -2.64 4.90 -13.01
CA MET A 56 -2.46 3.62 -13.72
C MET A 56 -3.65 2.65 -13.58
N SER A 57 -4.41 2.73 -12.48
CA SER A 57 -5.60 1.90 -12.23
C SER A 57 -6.79 2.16 -13.17
N GLY A 58 -6.68 3.11 -14.10
CA GLY A 58 -7.64 3.28 -15.20
C GLY A 58 -7.75 2.05 -16.12
N PHE A 59 -6.80 1.11 -16.05
CA PHE A 59 -6.95 -0.22 -16.61
C PHE A 59 -7.87 -1.06 -15.71
N ASN A 60 -9.16 -1.11 -16.06
CA ASN A 60 -10.14 -2.00 -15.43
C ASN A 60 -9.65 -3.45 -15.51
N MET A 61 -9.14 -3.98 -14.38
CA MET A 61 -8.89 -5.40 -14.23
C MET A 61 -10.23 -6.12 -14.31
N SER A 62 -10.52 -6.74 -15.45
CA SER A 62 -11.66 -7.63 -15.61
C SER A 62 -11.43 -8.84 -14.71
N THR A 63 -12.21 -8.92 -13.63
CA THR A 63 -12.23 -10.08 -12.75
C THR A 63 -12.68 -11.28 -13.58
N THR A 64 -11.72 -12.09 -14.03
CA THR A 64 -12.05 -13.29 -14.78
C THR A 64 -12.76 -14.23 -13.82
N ASN A 65 -14.06 -14.35 -14.07
CA ASN A 65 -15.04 -15.28 -13.52
C ASN A 65 -14.42 -16.43 -12.68
N SER A 66 -14.59 -16.38 -11.36
CA SER A 66 -14.32 -17.54 -10.50
C SER A 66 -15.53 -18.47 -10.53
N VAL A 67 -15.61 -19.31 -11.56
CA VAL A 67 -16.58 -20.41 -11.59
C VAL A 67 -16.10 -21.47 -10.58
N THR A 68 -16.65 -21.43 -9.38
CA THR A 68 -16.44 -22.48 -8.38
C THR A 68 -17.35 -23.65 -8.74
N TRP A 69 -16.79 -24.68 -9.38
CA TRP A 69 -17.51 -25.91 -9.71
C TRP A 69 -17.66 -26.77 -8.45
N ILE A 70 -18.70 -26.51 -7.66
CA ILE A 70 -19.10 -27.35 -6.52
C ILE A 70 -20.37 -28.13 -6.92
N PRO A 71 -20.32 -29.48 -7.01
CA PRO A 71 -21.53 -30.26 -7.22
C PRO A 71 -22.43 -30.21 -5.97
N PRO A 72 -23.76 -29.98 -6.11
CA PRO A 72 -24.68 -29.75 -4.97
C PRO A 72 -25.00 -30.99 -4.11
N ALA A 73 -24.34 -32.13 -4.31
CA ALA A 73 -24.74 -33.41 -3.71
C ALA A 73 -23.96 -33.80 -2.45
N LEU A 74 -23.03 -32.99 -1.95
CA LEU A 74 -22.32 -33.28 -0.70
C LEU A 74 -22.05 -31.99 0.09
N ALA A 75 -23.11 -31.41 0.65
CA ALA A 75 -22.98 -30.45 1.72
C ALA A 75 -23.08 -31.18 3.07
N PRO A 76 -21.96 -31.43 3.77
CA PRO A 76 -22.01 -31.57 5.21
C PRO A 76 -21.48 -30.30 5.87
N MET A 77 -22.35 -29.74 6.72
CA MET A 77 -21.98 -29.12 8.00
C MET A 77 -21.04 -27.91 7.94
N ALA A 78 -21.68 -26.73 7.95
CA ALA A 78 -21.41 -25.68 8.93
C ALA A 78 -19.94 -25.47 9.30
N ILE A 79 -19.20 -24.73 8.48
CA ILE A 79 -18.06 -23.97 9.00
C ILE A 79 -18.62 -22.65 9.54
N CYS A 80 -19.14 -22.73 10.76
CA CYS A 80 -19.31 -21.57 11.62
C CYS A 80 -17.90 -21.03 11.90
N PHE A 81 -17.41 -20.11 11.07
CA PHE A 81 -16.11 -19.47 11.29
C PHE A 81 -16.26 -18.45 12.41
N THR A 82 -16.44 -18.94 13.64
CA THR A 82 -16.31 -18.13 14.85
C THR A 82 -14.84 -17.80 14.98
N VAL A 83 -14.48 -16.57 14.63
CA VAL A 83 -13.17 -15.98 14.91
C VAL A 83 -12.85 -16.21 16.38
N ARG A 84 -11.89 -17.10 16.64
CA ARG A 84 -11.31 -17.34 17.96
C ARG A 84 -10.52 -16.09 18.36
N ARG A 85 -11.22 -15.14 18.98
CA ARG A 85 -10.66 -13.95 19.62
C ARG A 85 -9.77 -14.41 20.79
N ILE A 86 -8.46 -14.47 20.61
CA ILE A 86 -7.53 -14.48 21.76
C ILE A 86 -7.62 -13.08 22.39
N SER A 87 -8.40 -12.95 23.46
CA SER A 87 -8.35 -11.81 24.38
C SER A 87 -7.92 -12.34 25.75
N ARG A 88 -6.76 -11.83 26.18
CA ARG A 88 -5.97 -12.18 27.36
C ARG A 88 -6.79 -12.10 28.66
N PRO A 89 -6.56 -12.96 29.67
CA PRO A 89 -7.17 -12.82 30.98
C PRO A 89 -6.55 -11.62 31.71
N SER A 90 -7.32 -10.55 31.87
CA SER A 90 -7.02 -9.50 32.85
C SER A 90 -7.77 -9.86 34.12
N MET A 91 -7.10 -10.56 35.04
CA MET A 91 -7.64 -10.79 36.38
C MET A 91 -6.94 -9.82 37.33
N ALA A 92 -7.72 -8.82 37.75
CA ALA A 92 -7.43 -7.96 38.87
C ALA A 92 -7.29 -8.80 40.15
N ILE A 93 -6.31 -8.44 40.98
CA ILE A 93 -6.24 -8.86 42.38
C ILE A 93 -6.06 -7.58 43.21
N PRO A 94 -6.92 -7.31 44.22
CA PRO A 94 -6.68 -6.29 45.24
C PRO A 94 -5.64 -6.73 46.27
#